data_AF-A0A352RYN0-F1
#
_entry.id   AF-A0A352RYN0-F1
#
_cell.length_a   1.000
_cell.length_b   1.000
_cell.length_c   1.000
_cell.angle_alpha   90.00
_cell.angle_beta   90.00
_cell.angle_gamma   90.00
#
_symmetry.space_group_name_H-M   'P 1'
#
loop_
_entity.id
_entity.type
_entity.pdbx_description
1 polymer ?
#
loop_
_entity_poly.entity_id
_entity_poly.type
_entity_poly.pdbx_seq_one_letter_code
_entity_poly.pdbx_strand_id
1 'polypeptide(L)' 'MDRSLGARLTRHPVIATLYGADQIDAFIDSEAEVSIVANVELRRLQPVIATLTKAGKYVIVNI' A
#
# COMPACT_ATOMS: atom_id res chain seq x y z
N MET A 1 -8.20 -19.24 -12.90
CA MET A 1 -8.71 -17.86 -12.77
C MET A 1 -7.51 -16.93 -12.66
N ASP A 2 -7.46 -15.84 -13.42
CA ASP A 2 -6.36 -14.87 -13.36
C ASP A 2 -6.32 -14.16 -11.99
N ARG A 3 -5.17 -14.26 -11.32
CA ARG A 3 -4.88 -13.68 -9.99
C ARG A 3 -3.88 -12.51 -10.08
N SER A 4 -3.55 -12.06 -11.28
CA SER A 4 -2.74 -10.86 -11.48
C SER A 4 -3.32 -9.66 -10.73
N LEU A 5 -2.47 -8.71 -10.35
CA LEU A 5 -2.92 -7.45 -9.74
C LEU A 5 -3.97 -6.76 -10.63
N GLY A 6 -3.74 -6.74 -11.96
CA GLY A 6 -4.69 -6.19 -12.92
C GLY A 6 -6.07 -6.85 -12.83
N ALA A 7 -6.13 -8.19 -12.84
CA ALA A 7 -7.41 -8.91 -12.74
C ALA A 7 -8.12 -8.70 -11.40
N ARG A 8 -7.37 -8.53 -10.29
CA ARG A 8 -7.95 -8.22 -8.98
C ARG A 8 -8.51 -6.80 -8.94
N LEU A 9 -7.75 -5.81 -9.41
CA LEU A 9 -8.20 -4.42 -9.49
C LEU A 9 -9.40 -4.23 -10.42
N THR A 10 -9.53 -4.99 -11.52
CA THR A 10 -10.73 -4.96 -12.36
C THR A 10 -11.99 -5.38 -11.59
N ARG A 11 -11.87 -6.28 -10.61
CA ARG A 11 -12.99 -6.73 -9.77
C ARG A 11 -13.22 -5.83 -8.56
N HIS A 12 -12.14 -5.30 -7.98
CA HIS A 12 -12.18 -4.49 -6.76
C HIS A 12 -11.10 -3.39 -6.79
N PRO A 13 -11.36 -2.24 -7.44
CA PRO A 13 -10.36 -1.21 -7.70
C PRO A 13 -10.14 -0.28 -6.50
N VAL A 14 -9.85 -0.85 -5.33
CA VAL A 14 -9.64 -0.05 -4.11
C VAL A 14 -8.17 0.32 -3.98
N ILE A 15 -7.92 1.63 -3.98
CA ILE A 15 -6.63 2.27 -3.83
C ILE A 15 -6.73 3.23 -2.65
N ALA A 16 -5.71 3.27 -1.79
CA ALA A 16 -5.66 4.18 -0.66
C ALA A 16 -4.27 4.80 -0.50
N THR A 17 -4.24 5.98 0.12
CA THR A 17 -3.00 6.69 0.46
C THR A 17 -2.71 6.51 1.95
N LEU A 18 -1.50 6.02 2.26
CA LEU A 18 -0.94 6.07 3.61
C LEU A 18 -0.18 7.41 3.74
N TYR A 19 -0.78 8.35 4.46
CA TYR A 19 -0.22 9.69 4.70
C TYR A 19 0.46 9.74 6.07
N GLY A 20 1.80 9.82 6.09
CA GLY A 20 2.56 9.51 7.30
C GLY A 20 2.49 8.02 7.64
N ALA A 21 3.07 7.60 8.76
CA ALA A 21 3.21 6.16 9.09
C ALA A 21 2.40 5.71 10.31
N ASP A 22 1.59 6.60 10.89
CA ASP A 22 0.95 6.36 12.19
C ASP A 22 -0.25 5.41 12.11
N GLN A 23 -0.88 5.28 10.93
CA GLN A 23 -2.03 4.40 10.70
C GLN A 23 -1.70 3.14 9.88
N ILE A 24 -0.44 2.70 9.90
CA ILE A 24 0.01 1.59 9.04
C ILE A 24 -0.75 0.29 9.30
N ASP A 25 -1.09 -0.01 10.55
CA ASP A 25 -1.80 -1.24 10.91
C ASP A 25 -3.23 -1.24 10.35
N ALA A 26 -3.98 -0.16 10.60
CA ALA A 26 -5.32 0.01 10.04
C ALA A 26 -5.32 0.01 8.50
N PHE A 27 -4.25 0.54 7.89
CA PHE A 27 -4.07 0.51 6.45
C PHE A 27 -3.84 -0.91 5.92
N ILE A 28 -3.04 -1.72 6.61
CA ILE A 28 -2.77 -3.12 6.24
C ILE A 28 -4.08 -3.92 6.23
N ASP A 29 -4.90 -3.74 7.27
CA ASP A 29 -6.18 -4.45 7.43
C ASP A 29 -7.26 -3.99 6.43
N SER A 30 -7.04 -2.88 5.71
CA SER A 30 -7.98 -2.39 4.70
C SER A 30 -8.01 -3.27 3.45
N GLU A 31 -9.10 -3.16 2.69
CA GLU A 31 -9.27 -3.85 1.40
C GLU A 31 -8.43 -3.25 0.26
N ALA A 32 -7.71 -2.14 0.50
CA ALA A 32 -6.89 -1.51 -0.52
C ALA A 32 -5.74 -2.43 -0.95
N GLU A 33 -5.66 -2.72 -2.25
CA GLU A 33 -4.55 -3.53 -2.80
C GLU A 33 -3.36 -2.66 -3.21
N VAL A 34 -3.61 -1.41 -3.60
CA VAL A 34 -2.58 -0.43 -3.98
C VAL A 34 -2.43 0.62 -2.88
N SER A 35 -1.19 0.85 -2.47
CA SER A 35 -0.80 1.81 -1.44
C SER A 35 -0.01 2.96 -2.04
N ILE A 36 -0.55 4.18 -1.97
CA ILE A 36 0.21 5.39 -2.25
C ILE A 36 0.85 5.84 -0.94
N VAL A 37 2.17 5.78 -0.83
CA VAL A 37 2.90 6.22 0.37
C VAL A 37 3.31 7.68 0.15
N ALA A 38 2.82 8.56 1.03
CA ALA A 38 3.06 10.00 0.95
C ALA A 38 3.40 10.58 2.33
N ASN A 39 4.13 11.70 2.33
CA ASN A 39 4.48 12.44 3.55
C ASN A 39 5.16 11.55 4.63
N VAL A 40 6.06 10.66 4.20
CA VAL A 40 6.88 9.83 5.08
C VAL A 40 8.31 10.33 5.03
N GLU A 41 8.92 10.56 6.18
CA GLU A 41 10.33 10.93 6.27
C GLU A 41 11.22 9.87 5.60
N LEU A 42 12.24 10.29 4.83
CA LEU A 42 13.09 9.37 4.06
C LEU A 42 13.71 8.24 4.91
N ARG A 43 14.11 8.54 6.14
CA ARG A 43 14.66 7.56 7.10
C ARG A 43 13.65 6.46 7.51
N ARG A 44 12.35 6.73 7.40
CA ARG A 44 11.25 5.79 7.70
C ARG A 44 10.69 5.12 6.45
N LEU A 45 11.07 5.57 5.25
CA LEU A 45 10.48 5.10 4.00
C LEU A 45 10.74 3.61 3.75
N GLN A 46 11.98 3.14 3.89
CA GLN A 46 12.31 1.73 3.66
C GLN A 46 11.57 0.78 4.61
N PRO A 47 11.50 1.04 5.94
CA PRO A 47 10.68 0.25 6.86
C PRO A 47 9.19 0.20 6.49
N VAL A 48 8.61 1.33 6.07
CA VAL A 48 7.20 1.42 5.65
C VAL A 48 6.95 0.56 4.40
N ILE A 49 7.79 0.70 3.37
CA ILE A 49 7.68 -0.07 2.13
C ILE A 49 7.81 -1.58 2.41
N ALA A 50 8.77 -1.97 3.24
CA ALA A 50 8.99 -3.37 3.60
C ALA A 50 7.77 -3.97 4.31
N THR A 51 7.16 -3.21 5.21
CA THR A 51 5.96 -3.62 5.96
C THR A 51 4.76 -3.81 5.02
N LEU A 52 4.49 -2.84 4.15
CA LEU A 52 3.38 -2.91 3.18
C LEU A 52 3.57 -4.04 2.15
N THR A 53 4.80 -4.21 1.66
CA THR A 53 5.13 -5.30 0.71
C THR A 53 4.92 -6.67 1.37
N LYS A 54 5.35 -6.83 2.63
CA LYS A 54 5.13 -8.06 3.40
C LYS A 54 3.64 -8.35 3.61
N ALA A 55 2.82 -7.30 3.74
CA ALA A 55 1.36 -7.40 3.80
C ALA A 55 0.70 -7.65 2.42
N GLY A 56 1.47 -7.82 1.35
CA GLY A 56 0.96 -8.11 0.01
C GLY A 56 0.38 -6.91 -0.73
N LYS A 57 0.64 -5.69 -0.25
CA LYS A 57 0.21 -4.45 -0.89
C LYS A 57 1.14 -4.07 -2.04
N TYR A 58 0.60 -3.48 -3.11
CA TYR A 58 1.38 -2.90 -4.20
C TYR A 58 1.69 -1.43 -3.88
N VAL A 59 2.96 -1.13 -3.62
CA VAL A 59 3.38 0.18 -3.10
C VAL A 59 3.81 1.12 -4.23
N ILE A 60 3.28 2.34 -4.22
CA ILE A 60 3.68 3.47 -5.06
C ILE A 60 4.16 4.57 -4.12
N VAL A 61 5.38 5.07 -4.30
CA VAL A 61 5.91 6.17 -3.50
C VAL A 61 5.62 7.50 -4.21
N ASN A 62 4.98 8.43 -3.51
CA ASN A 62 4.82 9.81 -3.97
C ASN A 62 5.97 10.65 -3.41
N ILE A 63 6.94 10.99 -4.27
CA ILE A 63 8.19 11.69 -3.93
C ILE A 63 8.05 13.18 -4.21
#